data_AF-A0A9D3SCN4-F1
#
_entry.id   AF-A0A9D3SCN4-F1
#
_cell.length_a   1.000
_cell.length_b   1.000
_cell.length_c   1.000
_cell.angle_alpha   90.00
_cell.angle_beta   90.00
_cell.angle_gamma   90.00
#
_symmetry.space_group_name_H-M   'P 1'
#
loop_
_entity.id
_entity.type
_entity.pdbx_description
1 polymer ?
#
loop_
_entity_poly.entity_id
_entity_poly.type
_entity_poly.pdbx_seq_one_letter_code
_entity_poly.pdbx_strand_id
1 'polypeptide(L)'
;MADRARPASQGDKKPPSSGSQRPSSATRATNRPASAPVKKPAQMDLLAKEEEYKRLNAELEAKTAELVRQAEEVMREQNEVLSKPIATHLSLDIADDSEEFRDTLMSSAHQSTAKAVTEKKSIKSGKLNRPPSAPRKTTQKKIPSVVDDVALPEDFTDFSLAKTISNLEGSVSDDVTAEQPKDDVLPSAGEEMGAEAQIRFLKAKLRVMQEELNRLSHEYNKKDEENGVLSSKLKEVEEDRGRLQRTTNMQQTQLEKHRALAEDSNRTCDGLRSQVTALQKEVEGMKRAQKQASSSHNATEVRLNRALEEAERSKAELNKLKQSSRDLANQEQQKIESLQAENKKLEKQKAELLTGFKKQLKLIDILKRQKMHYEAARMMSFTEEEFMKALDWGKS
;
A
#
# COMPACT_ATOMS: atom_id res chain seq x y z
N MET A 1 -30.99 53.28 19.93
CA MET A 1 -31.48 52.33 20.96
C MET A 1 -31.08 50.96 20.44
N ALA A 2 -30.09 50.28 21.04
CA ALA A 2 -30.14 49.62 22.36
C ALA A 2 -31.18 48.47 22.35
N ASP A 3 -30.87 47.22 22.72
CA ASP A 3 -29.63 46.72 23.35
C ASP A 3 -29.36 45.23 23.04
N ARG A 4 -28.18 44.73 23.43
CA ARG A 4 -27.77 43.32 23.37
C ARG A 4 -28.49 42.49 24.45
N ALA A 5 -28.76 41.21 24.14
CA ALA A 5 -28.74 40.15 25.15
C ALA A 5 -28.32 38.79 24.57
N ARG A 6 -27.29 38.18 25.17
CA ARG A 6 -26.92 36.76 25.02
C ARG A 6 -26.43 36.28 26.39
N PRO A 7 -27.03 35.24 26.96
CA PRO A 7 -26.24 34.09 27.46
C PRO A 7 -27.02 32.76 27.24
N ALA A 8 -26.56 31.55 27.57
CA ALA A 8 -25.32 31.06 28.15
C ALA A 8 -24.98 29.68 27.54
N SER A 9 -23.81 29.13 27.88
CA SER A 9 -23.36 27.78 27.50
C SER A 9 -24.00 26.66 28.31
N GLN A 10 -24.31 25.53 27.66
CA GLN A 10 -24.19 24.21 28.28
C GLN A 10 -23.23 23.37 27.43
N GLY A 11 -22.12 22.96 28.04
CA GLY A 11 -21.23 21.95 27.48
C GLY A 11 -21.15 20.82 28.50
N ASP A 12 -21.28 19.57 28.07
CA ASP A 12 -21.13 18.44 28.97
C ASP A 12 -20.83 17.12 28.24
N LYS A 13 -20.30 16.15 29.00
CA LYS A 13 -20.06 14.73 28.66
C LYS A 13 -18.85 14.38 27.78
N LYS A 14 -17.68 14.29 28.44
CA LYS A 14 -16.63 13.30 28.11
C LYS A 14 -17.05 11.90 28.61
N PRO A 15 -16.56 10.80 28.00
CA PRO A 15 -16.78 9.44 28.49
C PRO A 15 -15.81 9.06 29.62
N PRO A 16 -16.18 8.15 30.54
CA PRO A 16 -15.31 7.67 31.61
C PRO A 16 -14.36 6.56 31.12
N SER A 17 -13.10 6.61 31.59
CA SER A 17 -12.10 5.55 31.36
C SER A 17 -12.16 4.49 32.46
N SER A 18 -12.43 3.23 32.11
CA SER A 18 -12.32 2.09 33.02
C SER A 18 -11.01 1.34 32.82
N GLY A 19 -10.03 1.57 33.70
CA GLY A 19 -8.86 0.70 33.81
C GLY A 19 -9.14 -0.48 34.75
N SER A 20 -8.71 -1.68 34.37
CA SER A 20 -8.63 -2.86 35.24
C SER A 20 -7.43 -3.70 34.78
N GLN A 21 -6.26 -3.50 35.41
CA GLN A 21 -5.76 -4.25 36.57
C GLN A 21 -5.28 -5.68 36.23
N ARG A 22 -3.95 -5.83 36.21
CA ARG A 22 -3.25 -7.13 36.34
C ARG A 22 -3.57 -7.76 37.71
N PRO A 23 -3.74 -9.08 37.81
CA PRO A 23 -3.52 -9.79 39.06
C PRO A 23 -2.02 -9.96 39.33
N SER A 24 -1.63 -9.79 40.59
CA SER A 24 -0.27 -10.01 41.08
C SER A 24 -0.05 -11.45 41.59
N SER A 25 1.22 -11.82 41.66
CA SER A 25 1.73 -13.10 42.20
C SER A 25 1.34 -13.35 43.66
N ALA A 26 1.01 -14.61 43.98
CA ALA A 26 1.01 -15.14 45.34
C ALA A 26 1.74 -16.50 45.39
N THR A 27 2.47 -16.75 46.48
CA THR A 27 3.46 -17.82 46.61
C THR A 27 2.93 -19.07 47.33
N ARG A 28 3.32 -20.24 46.79
CA ARG A 28 3.66 -21.50 47.49
C ARG A 28 2.79 -21.95 48.69
N ALA A 29 2.05 -23.05 48.48
CA ALA A 29 1.84 -24.07 49.51
C ALA A 29 2.15 -25.45 48.93
N THR A 30 2.94 -26.25 49.65
CA THR A 30 3.35 -27.61 49.27
C THR A 30 2.42 -28.66 49.86
N ASN A 31 2.00 -29.65 49.07
CA ASN A 31 1.85 -31.04 49.50
C ASN A 31 1.64 -31.99 48.31
N ARG A 32 2.25 -33.18 48.36
CA ARG A 32 2.15 -34.25 47.37
C ARG A 32 2.20 -35.61 48.08
N PRO A 33 1.35 -36.56 47.69
CA PRO A 33 1.76 -37.97 47.57
C PRO A 33 1.75 -38.45 46.10
N ALA A 34 2.18 -39.69 45.86
CA ALA A 34 2.67 -40.14 44.56
C ALA A 34 1.77 -41.16 43.81
N SER A 35 2.26 -41.58 42.64
CA SER A 35 1.79 -42.64 41.72
C SER A 35 0.67 -42.29 40.72
N ALA A 36 0.81 -42.84 39.51
CA ALA A 36 0.10 -42.47 38.27
C ALA A 36 -0.78 -43.63 37.75
N PRO A 37 -1.62 -43.46 36.69
CA PRO A 37 -1.07 -43.43 35.32
C PRO A 37 -1.73 -42.43 34.32
N VAL A 38 -0.87 -41.97 33.39
CA VAL A 38 -1.09 -41.63 31.96
C VAL A 38 -2.29 -40.76 31.52
N LYS A 39 -1.95 -39.62 30.91
CA LYS A 39 -2.80 -38.66 30.20
C LYS A 39 -3.46 -39.27 28.94
N LYS A 40 -4.74 -38.99 28.70
CA LYS A 40 -5.39 -39.01 27.37
C LYS A 40 -6.32 -37.83 26.97
N PRO A 41 -6.84 -36.94 27.85
CA PRO A 41 -7.82 -35.94 27.40
C PRO A 41 -7.21 -34.81 26.54
N ALA A 42 -6.02 -34.32 26.91
CA ALA A 42 -5.39 -33.19 26.22
C ALA A 42 -5.04 -33.44 24.75
N GLN A 43 -4.84 -34.70 24.34
CA GLN A 43 -4.47 -35.04 22.96
C GLN A 43 -5.69 -35.09 22.03
N MET A 44 -6.87 -35.45 22.55
CA MET A 44 -8.15 -35.34 21.84
C MET A 44 -8.56 -33.87 21.67
N ASP A 45 -8.36 -33.05 22.71
CA ASP A 45 -8.62 -31.61 22.70
C ASP A 45 -7.74 -30.86 21.67
N LEU A 46 -6.45 -31.22 21.58
CA LEU A 46 -5.53 -30.72 20.54
C LEU A 46 -5.95 -31.10 19.11
N LEU A 47 -6.43 -32.33 18.89
CA LEU A 47 -6.90 -32.79 17.58
C LEU A 47 -8.19 -32.09 17.15
N ALA A 48 -9.18 -31.96 18.06
CA ALA A 48 -10.42 -31.22 17.79
C ALA A 48 -10.12 -29.76 17.41
N LYS A 49 -9.15 -29.14 18.11
CA LYS A 49 -8.71 -27.77 17.80
C LYS A 49 -7.95 -27.66 16.48
N GLU A 50 -7.20 -28.69 16.08
CA GLU A 50 -6.56 -28.75 14.75
C GLU A 50 -7.60 -28.84 13.62
N GLU A 51 -8.65 -29.64 13.81
CA GLU A 51 -9.78 -29.72 12.86
C GLU A 51 -10.55 -28.40 12.75
N GLU A 52 -10.79 -27.71 13.88
CA GLU A 52 -11.40 -26.38 13.90
C GLU A 52 -10.54 -25.36 13.14
N TYR A 53 -9.22 -25.32 13.36
CA TYR A 53 -8.31 -24.44 12.62
C TYR A 53 -8.25 -24.77 11.13
N LYS A 54 -8.27 -26.06 10.74
CA LYS A 54 -8.36 -26.47 9.32
C LYS A 54 -9.66 -25.97 8.69
N ARG A 55 -10.78 -26.07 9.41
CA ARG A 55 -12.08 -25.60 8.92
C ARG A 55 -12.14 -24.08 8.78
N LEU A 56 -11.57 -23.35 9.75
CA LEU A 56 -11.47 -21.89 9.70
C LEU A 56 -10.53 -21.42 8.57
N ASN A 57 -9.41 -22.12 8.33
CA ASN A 57 -8.55 -21.84 7.18
C ASN A 57 -9.27 -22.07 5.85
N ALA A 58 -10.02 -23.17 5.70
CA ALA A 58 -10.82 -23.42 4.50
C ALA A 58 -11.89 -22.33 4.28
N GLU A 59 -12.51 -21.80 5.34
CA GLU A 59 -13.45 -20.67 5.24
C GLU A 59 -12.74 -19.36 4.87
N LEU A 60 -11.53 -19.11 5.40
CA LEU A 60 -10.71 -17.97 5.02
C LEU A 60 -10.27 -18.04 3.56
N GLU A 61 -9.80 -19.21 3.09
CA GLU A 61 -9.46 -19.47 1.70
C GLU A 61 -10.66 -19.27 0.77
N ALA A 62 -11.85 -19.77 1.14
CA ALA A 62 -13.08 -19.54 0.39
C ALA A 62 -13.47 -18.06 0.32
N LYS A 63 -13.35 -17.30 1.41
CA LYS A 63 -13.59 -15.84 1.43
C LYS A 63 -12.54 -15.09 0.61
N THR A 64 -11.28 -15.52 0.62
CA THR A 64 -10.23 -14.96 -0.24
C THR A 64 -10.52 -15.22 -1.72
N ALA A 65 -10.93 -16.44 -2.08
CA ALA A 65 -11.31 -16.79 -3.44
C ALA A 65 -12.52 -15.97 -3.93
N GLU A 66 -13.55 -15.78 -3.09
CA GLU A 66 -14.71 -14.95 -3.44
C GLU A 66 -14.34 -13.45 -3.57
N LEU A 67 -13.48 -12.92 -2.71
CA LEU A 67 -12.98 -11.54 -2.83
C LEU A 67 -12.17 -11.34 -4.12
N VAL A 68 -11.34 -12.32 -4.50
CA VAL A 68 -10.62 -12.32 -5.78
C VAL A 68 -11.60 -12.40 -6.95
N ARG A 69 -12.62 -13.27 -6.90
CA ARG A 69 -13.66 -13.38 -7.92
C ARG A 69 -14.40 -12.05 -8.14
N GLN A 70 -14.74 -11.34 -7.06
CA GLN A 70 -15.35 -10.02 -7.12
C GLN A 70 -14.41 -8.95 -7.71
N ALA A 71 -13.12 -8.99 -7.36
CA ALA A 71 -12.12 -8.10 -7.96
C ALA A 71 -11.94 -8.36 -9.48
N GLU A 72 -11.89 -9.62 -9.89
CA GLU A 72 -11.87 -10.03 -11.31
C GLU A 72 -13.14 -9.63 -12.05
N GLU A 73 -14.30 -9.72 -11.42
CA GLU A 73 -15.59 -9.30 -11.98
C GLU A 73 -15.62 -7.78 -12.22
N VAL A 74 -15.22 -6.97 -11.25
CA VAL A 74 -15.10 -5.50 -11.41
C VAL A 74 -14.06 -5.13 -12.47
N MET A 75 -12.92 -5.81 -12.54
CA MET A 75 -11.93 -5.59 -13.62
C MET A 75 -12.50 -5.98 -14.99
N ARG A 76 -13.28 -7.06 -15.08
CA ARG A 76 -13.93 -7.50 -16.32
C ARG A 76 -15.00 -6.51 -16.78
N GLU A 77 -15.84 -6.01 -15.88
CA GLU A 77 -16.83 -4.96 -16.17
C GLU A 77 -16.16 -3.67 -16.66
N GLN A 78 -15.12 -3.20 -15.97
CA GLN A 78 -14.35 -2.02 -16.41
C GLN A 78 -13.71 -2.25 -17.78
N ASN A 79 -13.13 -3.42 -18.03
CA ASN A 79 -12.56 -3.77 -19.32
C ASN A 79 -13.63 -3.92 -20.42
N GLU A 80 -14.84 -4.38 -20.10
CA GLU A 80 -15.97 -4.44 -21.05
C GLU A 80 -16.48 -3.03 -21.42
N VAL A 81 -16.55 -2.12 -20.45
CA VAL A 81 -16.88 -0.71 -20.70
C VAL A 81 -15.81 -0.02 -21.56
N LEU A 82 -14.53 -0.32 -21.34
CA LEU A 82 -13.41 0.23 -22.12
C LEU A 82 -13.21 -0.41 -23.51
N SER A 83 -13.64 -1.67 -23.70
CA SER A 83 -13.49 -2.40 -24.97
C SER A 83 -14.70 -2.27 -25.91
N LYS A 84 -15.81 -1.70 -25.44
CA LYS A 84 -16.91 -1.26 -26.32
C LYS A 84 -16.46 -0.05 -27.16
N PRO A 85 -16.35 -0.16 -28.49
CA PRO A 85 -15.96 0.97 -29.32
C PRO A 85 -17.05 2.05 -29.32
N ILE A 86 -16.61 3.32 -29.29
CA ILE A 86 -17.45 4.54 -29.25
C ILE A 86 -18.47 4.63 -30.41
N ALA A 87 -18.32 3.80 -31.44
CA ALA A 87 -19.12 3.78 -32.67
C ALA A 87 -20.62 3.47 -32.50
N THR A 88 -21.11 3.05 -31.33
CA THR A 88 -22.55 2.76 -31.11
C THR A 88 -23.37 3.89 -30.50
N HIS A 89 -22.76 5.01 -30.07
CA HIS A 89 -23.49 6.11 -29.42
C HIS A 89 -23.68 7.36 -30.30
N LEU A 90 -23.32 7.28 -31.60
CA LEU A 90 -23.42 8.39 -32.55
C LEU A 90 -24.08 8.04 -33.90
N SER A 91 -24.86 6.96 -33.95
CA SER A 91 -25.78 6.70 -35.08
C SER A 91 -27.03 7.58 -34.94
N LEU A 92 -26.86 8.88 -35.21
CA LEU A 92 -27.98 9.76 -35.56
C LEU A 92 -28.08 9.79 -37.09
N ASP A 93 -29.22 9.36 -37.61
CA ASP A 93 -29.54 9.50 -39.04
C ASP A 93 -29.51 10.99 -39.42
N ILE A 94 -28.53 11.37 -40.23
CA ILE A 94 -28.54 12.63 -40.97
C ILE A 94 -28.57 12.25 -42.44
N ALA A 95 -29.75 12.44 -43.04
CA ALA A 95 -29.96 12.22 -44.44
C ALA A 95 -29.15 13.23 -45.28
N ASP A 96 -28.67 12.70 -46.40
CA ASP A 96 -28.12 13.39 -47.56
C ASP A 96 -28.87 14.68 -47.91
N ASP A 97 -28.19 15.84 -47.81
CA ASP A 97 -28.45 16.98 -48.68
C ASP A 97 -27.24 17.94 -48.80
N SER A 98 -26.86 18.19 -50.05
CA SER A 98 -26.12 19.35 -50.57
C SER A 98 -24.66 19.64 -50.16
N GLU A 99 -23.82 19.48 -51.20
CA GLU A 99 -22.63 20.24 -51.62
C GLU A 99 -22.35 21.64 -51.02
N GLU A 100 -21.11 22.09 -51.26
CA GLU A 100 -20.59 23.47 -51.08
C GLU A 100 -20.08 23.87 -49.67
N PHE A 101 -18.84 23.47 -49.34
CA PHE A 101 -17.76 24.47 -49.19
C PHE A 101 -16.35 23.85 -49.24
N ARG A 102 -15.47 24.50 -50.00
CA ARG A 102 -14.07 24.12 -50.23
C ARG A 102 -13.13 24.79 -49.21
N ASP A 103 -11.91 24.28 -49.13
CA ASP A 103 -10.70 24.96 -48.65
C ASP A 103 -10.62 25.39 -47.17
N THR A 104 -9.89 24.58 -46.38
CA THR A 104 -8.74 25.09 -45.60
C THR A 104 -7.66 24.00 -45.53
N LEU A 105 -6.40 24.41 -45.71
CA LEU A 105 -5.29 23.56 -46.14
C LEU A 105 -4.79 22.50 -45.14
N MET A 106 -4.20 21.45 -45.72
CA MET A 106 -3.27 20.54 -45.06
C MET A 106 -1.96 21.22 -44.65
N SER A 107 -1.46 20.89 -43.46
CA SER A 107 -0.04 20.90 -43.06
C SER A 107 0.06 20.24 -41.68
N SER A 108 0.98 19.32 -41.34
CA SER A 108 2.09 18.73 -42.08
C SER A 108 2.21 17.25 -41.67
N ALA A 109 2.54 16.38 -42.64
CA ALA A 109 2.86 14.99 -42.38
C ALA A 109 4.35 14.75 -42.63
N HIS A 110 5.10 14.32 -41.61
CA HIS A 110 6.39 13.67 -41.82
C HIS A 110 6.51 12.41 -40.96
N GLN A 111 6.83 11.31 -41.65
CA GLN A 111 6.99 9.97 -41.10
C GLN A 111 8.41 9.75 -40.56
N SER A 112 8.53 8.79 -39.64
CA SER A 112 9.67 7.86 -39.50
C SER A 112 11.09 8.43 -39.28
N THR A 113 11.87 7.91 -38.34
CA THR A 113 12.53 6.61 -38.53
C THR A 113 13.17 6.11 -37.24
N ALA A 114 13.21 4.80 -37.05
CA ALA A 114 14.03 4.17 -36.04
C ALA A 114 15.45 3.91 -36.57
N LYS A 115 16.46 3.98 -35.69
CA LYS A 115 17.66 3.12 -35.73
C LYS A 115 18.45 3.19 -34.42
N ALA A 116 18.84 2.02 -33.91
CA ALA A 116 19.79 1.89 -32.82
C ALA A 116 21.22 1.86 -33.37
N VAL A 117 22.18 2.42 -32.61
CA VAL A 117 23.61 2.18 -32.80
C VAL A 117 24.28 2.02 -31.44
N THR A 118 24.97 0.88 -31.28
CA THR A 118 25.91 0.57 -30.20
C THR A 118 27.24 1.30 -30.39
N GLU A 119 27.94 1.68 -29.32
CA GLU A 119 29.42 1.66 -29.27
C GLU A 119 29.90 1.80 -27.80
N LYS A 120 31.10 1.30 -27.50
CA LYS A 120 31.73 1.34 -26.16
C LYS A 120 33.16 1.87 -26.31
N LYS A 121 33.60 2.87 -25.52
CA LYS A 121 34.97 2.85 -24.94
C LYS A 121 35.30 3.89 -23.86
N SER A 122 35.87 3.34 -22.78
CA SER A 122 37.03 3.78 -21.99
C SER A 122 37.61 5.20 -22.10
N ILE A 123 37.95 5.75 -20.92
CA ILE A 123 39.07 6.71 -20.73
C ILE A 123 40.05 6.19 -19.66
N LYS A 124 41.36 6.47 -19.88
CA LYS A 124 42.55 6.08 -19.09
C LYS A 124 43.66 7.15 -19.25
N SER A 125 44.67 7.32 -18.39
CA SER A 125 44.88 6.95 -16.97
C SER A 125 46.25 7.47 -16.48
N GLY A 126 46.34 8.15 -15.33
CA GLY A 126 47.62 8.53 -14.69
C GLY A 126 47.52 8.40 -13.16
N LYS A 127 48.31 7.56 -12.47
CA LYS A 127 49.76 7.62 -12.19
C LYS A 127 50.15 8.83 -11.32
N LEU A 128 51.05 8.75 -10.34
CA LEU A 128 51.68 7.68 -9.54
C LEU A 128 52.56 8.41 -8.50
N ASN A 129 52.68 7.98 -7.22
CA ASN A 129 53.93 8.07 -6.43
C ASN A 129 53.82 7.53 -4.99
N ARG A 130 54.93 6.97 -4.50
CA ARG A 130 55.19 6.39 -3.15
C ARG A 130 56.72 6.12 -3.02
N PRO A 131 57.24 5.62 -1.88
CA PRO A 131 57.54 6.22 -0.57
C PRO A 131 59.03 6.71 -0.52
N PRO A 132 59.74 6.87 0.64
CA PRO A 132 60.06 5.85 1.68
C PRO A 132 59.38 6.20 3.04
N SER A 133 59.62 5.62 4.24
CA SER A 133 60.74 4.81 4.77
C SER A 133 60.26 3.65 5.70
N ALA A 134 60.82 3.50 6.91
CA ALA A 134 60.68 2.38 7.87
C ALA A 134 60.85 2.93 9.33
N PRO A 135 60.76 2.17 10.46
CA PRO A 135 61.05 0.73 10.61
C PRO A 135 60.08 -0.15 11.43
N ARG A 136 60.44 -1.44 11.48
CA ARG A 136 59.72 -2.63 11.99
C ARG A 136 59.59 -2.72 13.51
N LYS A 137 58.62 -3.53 13.97
CA LYS A 137 58.88 -4.66 14.89
C LYS A 137 57.94 -5.83 14.60
N THR A 138 58.45 -7.05 14.75
CA THR A 138 57.79 -8.33 14.45
C THR A 138 57.26 -9.00 15.73
N THR A 139 56.10 -9.66 15.66
CA THR A 139 55.69 -10.71 16.60
C THR A 139 54.71 -11.67 15.92
N GLN A 140 54.64 -12.91 16.43
CA GLN A 140 54.16 -14.08 15.70
C GLN A 140 52.65 -14.30 15.86
N LYS A 141 52.01 -14.90 14.84
CA LYS A 141 50.64 -15.41 14.93
C LYS A 141 50.61 -16.66 15.82
N LYS A 142 49.73 -16.67 16.84
CA LYS A 142 49.21 -17.92 17.44
C LYS A 142 47.80 -18.20 16.91
N ILE A 143 47.48 -19.48 16.81
CA ILE A 143 46.18 -20.01 16.38
C ILE A 143 45.21 -19.92 17.57
N PRO A 144 43.93 -19.52 17.39
CA PRO A 144 42.97 -19.50 18.49
C PRO A 144 42.42 -20.91 18.74
N SER A 145 42.71 -21.49 19.91
CA SER A 145 42.02 -22.67 20.43
C SER A 145 40.80 -22.25 21.24
N VAL A 146 39.60 -22.49 20.72
CA VAL A 146 38.34 -22.28 21.45
C VAL A 146 38.10 -23.47 22.37
N VAL A 147 38.59 -23.38 23.61
CA VAL A 147 38.21 -24.20 24.78
C VAL A 147 38.53 -23.41 26.05
N ASP A 148 37.72 -22.41 26.33
CA ASP A 148 37.83 -21.59 27.55
C ASP A 148 36.42 -21.31 28.10
N ASP A 149 35.74 -22.38 28.51
CA ASP A 149 34.57 -22.32 29.41
C ASP A 149 34.38 -23.67 30.11
N VAL A 150 35.29 -23.98 31.06
CA VAL A 150 35.06 -24.99 32.09
C VAL A 150 35.42 -24.35 33.42
N ALA A 151 34.40 -24.02 34.23
CA ALA A 151 34.60 -23.54 35.58
C ALA A 151 35.26 -24.63 36.44
N LEU A 152 36.57 -24.57 36.58
CA LEU A 152 37.31 -25.31 37.59
C LEU A 152 37.05 -24.63 38.95
N PRO A 153 36.60 -25.36 39.98
CA PRO A 153 36.57 -24.84 41.34
C PRO A 153 37.97 -24.38 41.76
N GLU A 154 38.06 -23.21 42.41
CA GLU A 154 39.33 -22.54 42.73
C GLU A 154 40.23 -23.39 43.67
N ASP A 155 39.67 -24.41 44.34
CA ASP A 155 40.38 -25.30 45.28
C ASP A 155 41.38 -26.29 44.63
N PHE A 156 41.51 -26.33 43.30
CA PHE A 156 42.36 -27.32 42.59
C PHE A 156 43.66 -26.79 41.96
N THR A 157 43.96 -25.48 42.03
CA THR A 157 45.19 -24.93 41.43
C THR A 157 46.46 -25.22 42.23
N ASP A 158 46.35 -25.66 43.49
CA ASP A 158 47.48 -25.93 44.38
C ASP A 158 48.09 -27.34 44.21
N PHE A 159 47.55 -28.18 43.31
CA PHE A 159 48.05 -29.53 43.07
C PHE A 159 49.31 -29.55 42.18
N SER A 160 50.43 -29.09 42.73
CA SER A 160 51.73 -29.17 42.06
C SER A 160 52.23 -30.62 42.03
N LEU A 161 52.15 -31.25 40.85
CA LEU A 161 52.64 -32.61 40.60
C LEU A 161 54.12 -32.77 41.02
N ALA A 162 54.95 -31.75 40.76
CA ALA A 162 56.36 -31.73 41.18
C ALA A 162 56.53 -31.81 42.70
N LYS A 163 55.67 -31.12 43.47
CA LYS A 163 55.69 -31.12 44.93
C LYS A 163 55.20 -32.46 45.51
N THR A 164 54.26 -33.12 44.83
CA THR A 164 53.80 -34.47 45.16
C THR A 164 54.89 -35.51 44.88
N ILE A 165 55.62 -35.38 43.77
CA ILE A 165 56.76 -36.24 43.43
C ILE A 165 57.89 -36.06 44.45
N SER A 166 58.28 -34.83 44.80
CA SER A 166 59.32 -34.60 45.82
C SER A 166 58.96 -35.16 47.20
N ASN A 167 57.68 -35.10 47.60
CA ASN A 167 57.23 -35.73 48.84
C ASN A 167 57.31 -37.27 48.76
N LEU A 168 56.98 -37.87 47.62
CA LEU A 168 57.10 -39.32 47.41
C LEU A 168 58.57 -39.76 47.41
N GLU A 169 59.45 -39.08 46.68
CA GLU A 169 60.89 -39.37 46.66
C GLU A 169 61.52 -39.25 48.05
N GLY A 170 61.16 -38.21 48.82
CA GLY A 170 61.59 -38.06 50.22
C GLY A 170 61.08 -39.16 51.14
N SER A 171 59.84 -39.63 50.95
CA SER A 171 59.28 -40.73 51.75
C SER A 171 59.90 -42.10 51.44
N VAL A 172 60.37 -42.32 50.21
CA VAL A 172 60.99 -43.59 49.79
C VAL A 172 62.46 -43.66 50.18
N SER A 173 63.16 -42.53 50.33
CA SER A 173 64.54 -42.52 50.81
C SER A 173 64.72 -42.84 52.29
N ASP A 174 63.70 -42.59 53.12
CA ASP A 174 63.79 -42.72 54.59
C ASP A 174 63.42 -44.14 55.10
N ASP A 175 62.75 -44.96 54.29
CA ASP A 175 62.23 -46.29 54.67
C ASP A 175 63.11 -47.47 54.19
N VAL A 176 64.31 -47.21 53.65
CA VAL A 176 65.28 -48.25 53.21
C VAL A 176 66.36 -48.51 54.29
N THR A 177 66.02 -48.26 55.55
CA THR A 177 66.78 -48.74 56.73
C THR A 177 65.89 -49.43 57.77
N ALA A 178 64.84 -50.12 57.31
CA ALA A 178 64.21 -51.17 58.10
C ALA A 178 65.20 -52.33 58.29
N GLU A 179 65.90 -52.33 59.43
CA GLU A 179 66.55 -53.52 60.00
C GLU A 179 65.62 -54.73 59.81
N GLN A 180 66.11 -55.82 59.20
CA GLN A 180 65.38 -57.08 59.24
C GLN A 180 65.18 -57.43 60.72
N PRO A 181 63.93 -57.47 61.25
CA PRO A 181 63.74 -58.01 62.57
C PRO A 181 64.21 -59.46 62.52
N LYS A 182 65.13 -59.84 63.40
CA LYS A 182 65.39 -61.24 63.68
C LYS A 182 64.05 -61.82 64.14
N ASP A 183 63.45 -62.63 63.27
CA ASP A 183 62.25 -63.39 63.58
C ASP A 183 62.66 -64.48 64.57
N ASP A 184 62.78 -64.10 65.85
CA ASP A 184 62.93 -65.03 66.96
C ASP A 184 61.66 -65.88 67.00
N VAL A 185 61.75 -67.02 66.29
CA VAL A 185 60.61 -67.87 65.94
C VAL A 185 59.85 -68.35 67.19
N LEU A 186 60.56 -68.42 68.33
CA LEU A 186 60.10 -68.80 69.65
C LEU A 186 60.20 -67.61 70.62
N PRO A 187 59.16 -67.32 71.42
CA PRO A 187 59.30 -66.44 72.59
C PRO A 187 60.35 -67.00 73.55
N SER A 188 61.01 -66.16 74.35
CA SER A 188 62.07 -66.58 75.30
C SER A 188 61.66 -67.72 76.27
N ALA A 189 60.36 -67.87 76.57
CA ALA A 189 59.83 -69.01 77.33
C ALA A 189 59.82 -70.37 76.57
N GLY A 190 60.25 -70.39 75.31
CA GLY A 190 60.31 -71.58 74.45
C GLY A 190 61.62 -72.36 74.58
N GLU A 191 62.71 -71.76 75.05
CA GLU A 191 64.03 -72.42 75.17
C GLU A 191 64.08 -73.45 76.30
N GLU A 192 63.31 -73.26 77.38
CA GLU A 192 63.18 -74.23 78.49
C GLU A 192 62.19 -75.39 78.19
N MET A 193 61.52 -75.35 77.03
CA MET A 193 60.50 -76.31 76.65
C MET A 193 61.11 -77.53 75.94
N GLY A 194 60.81 -78.75 76.41
CA GLY A 194 61.30 -79.97 75.78
C GLY A 194 60.91 -80.08 74.30
N ALA A 195 61.80 -80.64 73.47
CA ALA A 195 61.72 -80.59 72.00
C ALA A 195 60.36 -81.03 71.41
N GLU A 196 59.67 -82.00 72.01
CA GLU A 196 58.34 -82.42 71.56
C GLU A 196 57.28 -81.31 71.69
N ALA A 197 57.35 -80.53 72.77
CA ALA A 197 56.43 -79.42 73.01
C ALA A 197 56.79 -78.18 72.18
N GLN A 198 58.08 -77.91 71.90
CA GLN A 198 58.48 -76.95 70.87
C GLN A 198 57.91 -77.32 69.48
N ILE A 199 58.00 -78.59 69.08
CA ILE A 199 57.42 -79.07 67.81
C ILE A 199 55.89 -78.89 67.78
N ARG A 200 55.19 -79.12 68.89
CA ARG A 200 53.74 -78.84 68.99
C ARG A 200 53.43 -77.35 68.86
N PHE A 201 54.19 -76.48 69.50
CA PHE A 201 54.05 -75.02 69.38
C PHE A 201 54.31 -74.52 67.96
N LEU A 202 55.40 -74.95 67.32
CA LEU A 202 55.73 -74.56 65.95
C LEU A 202 54.68 -75.05 64.93
N LYS A 203 54.13 -76.25 65.12
CA LYS A 203 52.99 -76.74 64.31
C LYS A 203 51.73 -75.91 64.51
N ALA A 204 51.47 -75.42 65.73
CA ALA A 204 50.36 -74.51 66.01
C ALA A 204 50.58 -73.13 65.36
N LYS A 205 51.78 -72.53 65.49
CA LYS A 205 52.14 -71.26 64.84
C LYS A 205 52.03 -71.37 63.31
N LEU A 206 52.56 -72.44 62.71
CA LEU A 206 52.45 -72.70 61.27
C LEU A 206 50.99 -72.83 60.84
N ARG A 207 50.15 -73.52 61.63
CA ARG A 207 48.72 -73.65 61.34
C ARG A 207 47.99 -72.30 61.41
N VAL A 208 48.25 -71.48 62.43
CA VAL A 208 47.69 -70.12 62.54
C VAL A 208 48.14 -69.26 61.35
N MET A 209 49.43 -69.25 61.01
CA MET A 209 49.95 -68.52 59.85
C MET A 209 49.38 -69.03 58.52
N GLN A 210 49.11 -70.33 58.38
CA GLN A 210 48.45 -70.90 57.20
C GLN A 210 46.97 -70.50 57.12
N GLU A 211 46.27 -70.45 58.25
CA GLU A 211 44.89 -69.98 58.34
C GLU A 211 44.80 -68.46 58.06
N GLU A 212 45.77 -67.66 58.53
CA GLU A 212 45.93 -66.24 58.22
C GLU A 212 46.27 -66.00 56.75
N LEU A 213 47.19 -66.76 56.15
CA LEU A 213 47.53 -66.69 54.72
C LEU A 213 46.32 -67.05 53.85
N ASN A 214 45.58 -68.10 54.20
CA ASN A 214 44.36 -68.51 53.50
C ASN A 214 43.28 -67.43 53.63
N ARG A 215 43.14 -66.81 54.81
CA ARG A 215 42.22 -65.69 55.04
C ARG A 215 42.61 -64.48 54.18
N LEU A 216 43.88 -64.07 54.21
CA LEU A 216 44.37 -62.93 53.44
C LEU A 216 44.25 -63.18 51.94
N SER A 217 44.48 -64.40 51.47
CA SER A 217 44.25 -64.80 50.08
C SER A 217 42.77 -64.71 49.70
N HIS A 218 41.84 -65.14 50.56
CA HIS A 218 40.41 -64.97 50.31
C HIS A 218 39.98 -63.50 50.30
N GLU A 219 40.47 -62.69 51.24
CA GLU A 219 40.22 -61.24 51.28
C GLU A 219 40.81 -60.54 50.05
N TYR A 220 42.01 -60.93 49.59
CA TYR A 220 42.63 -60.43 48.36
C TYR A 220 41.81 -60.79 47.12
N ASN A 221 41.43 -62.07 46.95
CA ASN A 221 40.61 -62.50 45.81
C ASN A 221 39.26 -61.78 45.76
N LYS A 222 38.62 -61.59 46.93
CA LYS A 222 37.39 -60.79 47.03
C LYS A 222 37.61 -59.33 46.65
N LYS A 223 38.75 -58.73 47.02
CA LYS A 223 39.11 -57.36 46.62
C LYS A 223 39.40 -57.25 45.13
N ASP A 224 39.98 -58.28 44.51
CA ASP A 224 40.20 -58.35 43.07
C ASP A 224 38.87 -58.46 42.30
N GLU A 225 37.95 -59.31 42.76
CA GLU A 225 36.56 -59.38 42.25
C GLU A 225 35.84 -58.03 42.36
N GLU A 226 35.90 -57.39 43.54
CA GLU A 226 35.33 -56.04 43.76
C GLU A 226 35.96 -55.00 42.82
N ASN A 227 37.27 -55.06 42.60
CA ASN A 227 38.01 -54.16 41.70
C ASN A 227 37.62 -54.38 40.22
N GLY A 228 37.48 -55.64 39.78
CA GLY A 228 37.00 -55.97 38.44
C GLY A 228 35.58 -55.44 38.17
N VAL A 229 34.70 -55.52 39.18
CA VAL A 229 33.34 -54.93 39.12
C VAL A 229 33.40 -53.40 39.08
N LEU A 230 34.26 -52.76 39.88
CA LEU A 230 34.42 -51.29 39.87
C LEU A 230 35.01 -50.78 38.56
N SER A 231 36.01 -51.47 37.99
CA SER A 231 36.61 -51.15 36.69
C SER A 231 35.59 -51.28 35.55
N SER A 232 34.75 -52.32 35.58
CA SER A 232 33.67 -52.50 34.62
C SER A 232 32.64 -51.35 34.68
N LYS A 233 32.26 -50.93 35.89
CA LYS A 233 31.35 -49.78 36.11
C LYS A 233 31.97 -48.45 35.68
N LEU A 234 33.27 -48.25 35.92
CA LEU A 234 33.98 -47.06 35.48
C LEU A 234 33.90 -46.93 33.95
N LYS A 235 34.19 -48.03 33.24
CA LYS A 235 34.11 -48.09 31.78
C LYS A 235 32.69 -47.82 31.25
N GLU A 236 31.67 -48.42 31.86
CA GLU A 236 30.25 -48.16 31.52
C GLU A 236 29.91 -46.67 31.65
N VAL A 237 30.28 -46.03 32.76
CA VAL A 237 30.06 -44.59 33.00
C VAL A 237 30.86 -43.71 32.03
N GLU A 238 32.08 -44.11 31.64
CA GLU A 238 32.87 -43.38 30.64
C GLU A 238 32.27 -43.46 29.23
N GLU A 239 31.77 -44.64 28.84
CA GLU A 239 31.06 -44.85 27.57
C GLU A 239 29.76 -44.03 27.53
N ASP A 240 28.98 -44.03 28.61
CA ASP A 240 27.76 -43.23 28.74
C ASP A 240 28.04 -41.72 28.77
N ARG A 241 29.11 -41.27 29.44
CA ARG A 241 29.58 -39.88 29.38
C ARG A 241 29.91 -39.49 27.94
N GLY A 242 30.61 -40.36 27.21
CA GLY A 242 30.91 -40.18 25.79
C GLY A 242 29.67 -40.12 24.91
N ARG A 243 28.65 -40.96 25.20
CA ARG A 243 27.36 -40.97 24.50
C ARG A 243 26.59 -39.68 24.75
N LEU A 244 26.48 -39.27 26.01
CA LEU A 244 25.80 -38.04 26.42
C LEU A 244 26.47 -36.79 25.83
N GLN A 245 27.80 -36.69 25.85
CA GLN A 245 28.53 -35.58 25.24
C GLN A 245 28.22 -35.42 23.75
N ARG A 246 28.16 -36.52 22.98
CA ARG A 246 27.76 -36.48 21.56
C ARG A 246 26.32 -35.98 21.40
N THR A 247 25.40 -36.41 22.26
CA THR A 247 24.01 -35.96 22.26
C THR A 247 23.89 -34.47 22.60
N THR A 248 24.60 -33.99 23.61
CA THR A 248 24.66 -32.56 23.99
C THR A 248 25.18 -31.71 22.84
N ASN A 249 26.30 -32.09 22.21
CA ASN A 249 26.86 -31.37 21.07
C ASN A 249 25.87 -31.32 19.88
N MET A 250 25.18 -32.43 19.59
CA MET A 250 24.14 -32.48 18.55
C MET A 250 22.97 -31.54 18.89
N GLN A 251 22.46 -31.58 20.12
CA GLN A 251 21.36 -30.70 20.55
C GLN A 251 21.76 -29.22 20.55
N GLN A 252 23.00 -28.89 20.92
CA GLN A 252 23.53 -27.53 20.84
C GLN A 252 23.52 -27.00 19.41
N THR A 253 24.05 -27.75 18.44
CA THR A 253 24.02 -27.33 17.02
C THR A 253 22.59 -27.21 16.47
N GLN A 254 21.64 -28.03 16.93
CA GLN A 254 20.23 -27.88 16.59
C GLN A 254 19.62 -26.61 17.20
N LEU A 255 19.90 -26.30 18.46
CA LEU A 255 19.46 -25.05 19.11
C LEU A 255 19.99 -23.81 18.39
N GLU A 256 21.27 -23.80 18.03
CA GLU A 256 21.88 -22.72 17.24
C GLU A 256 21.23 -22.56 15.86
N LYS A 257 20.94 -23.67 15.16
CA LYS A 257 20.20 -23.65 13.89
C LYS A 257 18.78 -23.10 14.04
N HIS A 258 18.04 -23.54 15.06
CA HIS A 258 16.69 -23.04 15.31
C HIS A 258 16.68 -21.55 15.73
N ARG A 259 17.70 -21.11 16.47
CA ARG A 259 17.92 -19.70 16.81
C ARG A 259 18.14 -18.85 15.57
N ALA A 260 19.02 -19.27 14.66
CA ALA A 260 19.27 -18.58 13.40
C ALA A 260 18.00 -18.46 12.54
N LEU A 261 17.23 -19.55 12.40
CA LEU A 261 15.96 -19.55 11.67
C LEU A 261 14.91 -18.60 12.29
N ALA A 262 14.85 -18.54 13.63
CA ALA A 262 13.95 -17.61 14.33
C ALA A 262 14.38 -16.14 14.14
N GLU A 263 15.69 -15.85 14.16
CA GLU A 263 16.23 -14.52 13.87
C GLU A 263 15.95 -14.07 12.44
N ASP A 264 16.16 -14.94 11.44
CA ASP A 264 15.86 -14.63 10.04
C ASP A 264 14.36 -14.45 9.81
N SER A 265 13.50 -15.29 10.42
CA SER A 265 12.05 -15.09 10.40
C SER A 265 11.67 -13.74 11.02
N ASN A 266 12.27 -13.33 12.14
CA ASN A 266 12.01 -12.03 12.77
C ASN A 266 12.45 -10.87 11.86
N ARG A 267 13.64 -10.95 11.24
CA ARG A 267 14.12 -9.96 10.25
C ARG A 267 13.14 -9.82 9.08
N THR A 268 12.63 -10.93 8.56
CA THR A 268 11.61 -10.92 7.50
C THR A 268 10.29 -10.31 7.99
N CYS A 269 9.80 -10.67 9.18
CA CYS A 269 8.59 -10.08 9.75
C CYS A 269 8.70 -8.57 9.96
N ASP A 270 9.84 -8.07 10.44
CA ASP A 270 10.06 -6.63 10.63
C ASP A 270 10.21 -5.88 9.30
N GLY A 271 10.86 -6.49 8.30
CA GLY A 271 10.88 -5.98 6.92
C GLY A 271 9.49 -5.89 6.28
N LEU A 272 8.61 -6.88 6.52
CA LEU A 272 7.22 -6.86 6.07
C LEU A 272 6.38 -5.82 6.85
N ARG A 273 6.54 -5.71 8.17
CA ARG A 273 5.89 -4.67 8.99
C ARG A 273 6.24 -3.25 8.52
N SER A 274 7.51 -3.03 8.16
CA SER A 274 7.97 -1.76 7.60
C SER A 274 7.29 -1.45 6.26
N GLN A 275 7.23 -2.43 5.34
CA GLN A 275 6.52 -2.29 4.05
C GLN A 275 5.02 -2.04 4.22
N VAL A 276 4.34 -2.76 5.11
CA VAL A 276 2.92 -2.52 5.42
C VAL A 276 2.71 -1.09 5.94
N THR A 277 3.59 -0.61 6.81
CA THR A 277 3.54 0.76 7.34
C THR A 277 3.81 1.82 6.26
N ALA A 278 4.70 1.53 5.30
CA ALA A 278 4.96 2.42 4.16
C ALA A 278 3.76 2.49 3.21
N LEU A 279 3.25 1.33 2.78
CA LEU A 279 2.08 1.23 1.90
C LEU A 279 0.82 1.85 2.53
N GLN A 280 0.61 1.70 3.84
CA GLN A 280 -0.48 2.39 4.55
C GLN A 280 -0.36 3.92 4.43
N LYS A 281 0.84 4.49 4.62
CA LYS A 281 1.07 5.92 4.45
C LYS A 281 0.87 6.39 3.01
N GLU A 282 1.27 5.59 2.03
CA GLU A 282 1.04 5.87 0.61
C GLU A 282 -0.46 5.86 0.27
N VAL A 283 -1.21 4.85 0.73
CA VAL A 283 -2.67 4.78 0.55
C VAL A 283 -3.37 5.98 1.20
N GLU A 284 -2.97 6.39 2.40
CA GLU A 284 -3.51 7.62 3.00
C GLU A 284 -3.14 8.88 2.21
N GLY A 285 -1.91 8.96 1.68
CA GLY A 285 -1.44 10.04 0.83
C GLY A 285 -2.28 10.16 -0.44
N MET A 286 -2.47 9.05 -1.16
CA MET A 286 -3.30 8.95 -2.35
C MET A 286 -4.76 9.30 -2.06
N LYS A 287 -5.32 8.86 -0.92
CA LYS A 287 -6.69 9.22 -0.50
C LYS A 287 -6.85 10.72 -0.22
N ARG A 288 -5.85 11.38 0.38
CA ARG A 288 -5.82 12.84 0.56
C ARG A 288 -5.74 13.56 -0.78
N ALA A 289 -4.85 13.12 -1.67
CA ALA A 289 -4.68 13.68 -3.02
C ALA A 289 -5.96 13.53 -3.86
N GLN A 290 -6.60 12.36 -3.85
CA GLN A 290 -7.88 12.10 -4.52
C GLN A 290 -8.98 13.03 -4.00
N LYS A 291 -9.09 13.21 -2.67
CA LYS A 291 -10.07 14.15 -2.10
C LYS A 291 -9.81 15.58 -2.56
N GLN A 292 -8.56 16.03 -2.56
CA GLN A 292 -8.19 17.36 -3.07
C GLN A 292 -8.52 17.51 -4.57
N ALA A 293 -8.15 16.53 -5.39
CA ALA A 293 -8.45 16.50 -6.82
C ALA A 293 -9.96 16.55 -7.09
N SER A 294 -10.77 15.75 -6.38
CA SER A 294 -12.24 15.79 -6.50
C SER A 294 -12.83 17.15 -6.12
N SER A 295 -12.32 17.79 -5.06
CA SER A 295 -12.80 19.14 -4.69
C SER A 295 -12.42 20.21 -5.73
N SER A 296 -11.26 20.07 -6.37
CA SER A 296 -10.82 20.92 -7.47
C SER A 296 -11.66 20.68 -8.73
N HIS A 297 -11.93 19.42 -9.07
CA HIS A 297 -12.78 19.01 -10.18
C HIS A 297 -14.19 19.62 -10.05
N ASN A 298 -14.84 19.42 -8.91
CA ASN A 298 -16.19 19.95 -8.67
C ASN A 298 -16.21 21.49 -8.74
N ALA A 299 -15.16 22.16 -8.28
CA ALA A 299 -15.03 23.61 -8.40
C ALA A 299 -14.83 24.09 -9.85
N THR A 300 -14.12 23.32 -10.69
CA THR A 300 -14.02 23.60 -12.14
C THR A 300 -15.31 23.28 -12.88
N GLU A 301 -16.02 22.22 -12.51
CA GLU A 301 -17.29 21.79 -13.09
C GLU A 301 -18.39 22.83 -12.84
N VAL A 302 -18.50 23.37 -11.62
CA VAL A 302 -19.43 24.48 -11.31
C VAL A 302 -19.12 25.73 -12.14
N ARG A 303 -17.83 26.05 -12.37
CA ARG A 303 -17.44 27.18 -13.24
C ARG A 303 -17.77 26.92 -14.71
N LEU A 304 -17.56 25.69 -15.18
CA LEU A 304 -17.89 25.27 -16.53
C LEU A 304 -19.41 25.36 -16.78
N ASN A 305 -20.22 24.80 -15.89
CA ASN A 305 -21.68 24.84 -16.00
C ASN A 305 -22.19 26.29 -16.01
N ARG A 306 -21.66 27.15 -15.14
CA ARG A 306 -21.97 28.59 -15.17
C ARG A 306 -21.60 29.25 -16.51
N ALA A 307 -20.43 28.95 -17.07
CA ALA A 307 -20.01 29.49 -18.36
C ALA A 307 -20.88 28.98 -19.53
N LEU A 308 -21.33 27.72 -19.46
CA LEU A 308 -22.29 27.13 -20.41
C LEU A 308 -23.65 27.84 -20.32
N GLU A 309 -24.20 28.03 -19.11
CA GLU A 309 -25.45 28.79 -18.91
C GLU A 309 -25.34 30.24 -19.44
N GLU A 310 -24.22 30.92 -19.19
CA GLU A 310 -23.98 32.28 -19.68
C GLU A 310 -23.87 32.32 -21.23
N ALA A 311 -23.27 31.30 -21.85
CA ALA A 311 -23.23 31.14 -23.31
C ALA A 311 -24.61 30.83 -23.91
N GLU A 312 -25.42 29.98 -23.27
CA GLU A 312 -26.79 29.68 -23.69
C GLU A 312 -27.70 30.91 -23.59
N ARG A 313 -27.61 31.69 -22.50
CA ARG A 313 -28.31 32.99 -22.38
C ARG A 313 -27.94 33.93 -23.52
N SER A 314 -26.65 34.12 -23.77
CA SER A 314 -26.16 34.99 -24.85
C SER A 314 -26.64 34.53 -26.24
N LYS A 315 -26.69 33.21 -26.48
CA LYS A 315 -27.23 32.62 -27.72
C LYS A 315 -28.74 32.87 -27.85
N ALA A 316 -29.49 32.74 -26.76
CA ALA A 316 -30.94 33.01 -26.74
C ALA A 316 -31.23 34.50 -26.98
N GLU A 317 -30.48 35.41 -26.35
CA GLU A 317 -30.59 36.86 -26.57
C GLU A 317 -30.25 37.26 -28.01
N LEU A 318 -29.19 36.70 -28.58
CA LEU A 318 -28.80 36.92 -29.97
C LEU A 318 -29.88 36.43 -30.96
N ASN A 319 -30.49 35.27 -30.70
CA ASN A 319 -31.59 34.76 -31.51
C ASN A 319 -32.84 35.64 -31.40
N LYS A 320 -33.17 36.11 -30.18
CA LYS A 320 -34.27 37.05 -29.94
C LYS A 320 -34.05 38.37 -30.68
N LEU A 321 -32.83 38.93 -30.64
CA LEU A 321 -32.46 40.17 -31.33
C LEU A 321 -32.51 40.01 -32.86
N LYS A 322 -32.04 38.87 -33.39
CA LYS A 322 -32.17 38.53 -34.82
C LYS A 322 -33.63 38.45 -35.24
N GLN A 323 -34.49 37.84 -34.43
CA GLN A 323 -35.92 37.76 -34.74
C GLN A 323 -36.58 39.14 -34.70
N SER A 324 -36.38 39.93 -33.64
CA SER A 324 -36.94 41.28 -33.56
C SER A 324 -36.43 42.21 -34.67
N SER A 325 -35.19 42.02 -35.14
CA SER A 325 -34.64 42.75 -36.29
C SER A 325 -35.37 42.40 -37.58
N ARG A 326 -35.61 41.11 -37.85
CA ARG A 326 -36.44 40.66 -38.99
C ARG A 326 -37.87 41.18 -38.90
N ASP A 327 -38.49 41.10 -37.73
CA ASP A 327 -39.86 41.54 -37.51
C ASP A 327 -40.00 43.07 -37.72
N LEU A 328 -39.02 43.85 -37.25
CA LEU A 328 -38.97 45.30 -37.48
C LEU A 328 -38.77 45.64 -38.96
N ALA A 329 -37.85 44.96 -39.65
CA ALA A 329 -37.63 45.14 -41.09
C ALA A 329 -38.89 44.79 -41.91
N ASN A 330 -39.60 43.72 -41.54
CA ASN A 330 -40.88 43.34 -42.16
C ASN A 330 -41.97 44.39 -41.92
N GLN A 331 -42.08 44.94 -40.70
CA GLN A 331 -43.03 46.03 -40.39
C GLN A 331 -42.70 47.32 -41.15
N GLU A 332 -41.41 47.67 -41.25
CA GLU A 332 -40.96 48.83 -42.02
C GLU A 332 -41.26 48.64 -43.51
N GLN A 333 -41.00 47.47 -44.08
CA GLN A 333 -41.34 47.13 -45.46
C GLN A 333 -42.85 47.24 -45.72
N GLN A 334 -43.70 46.66 -44.86
CA GLN A 334 -45.17 46.80 -44.97
C GLN A 334 -45.64 48.26 -44.90
N LYS A 335 -45.02 49.06 -44.02
CA LYS A 335 -45.32 50.50 -43.89
C LYS A 335 -44.90 51.27 -45.14
N ILE A 336 -43.73 50.97 -45.72
CA ILE A 336 -43.25 51.54 -46.97
C ILE A 336 -44.22 51.19 -48.12
N GLU A 337 -44.62 49.92 -48.24
CA GLU A 337 -45.58 49.46 -49.26
C GLU A 337 -46.94 50.15 -49.13
N SER A 338 -47.48 50.29 -47.91
CA SER A 338 -48.73 51.02 -47.64
C SER A 338 -48.62 52.49 -48.04
N LEU A 339 -47.53 53.18 -47.67
CA LEU A 339 -47.31 54.57 -48.04
C LEU A 339 -47.12 54.74 -49.56
N GLN A 340 -46.44 53.81 -50.23
CA GLN A 340 -46.31 53.81 -51.69
C GLN A 340 -47.66 53.61 -52.39
N ALA A 341 -48.52 52.73 -51.86
CA ALA A 341 -49.86 52.49 -52.40
C ALA A 341 -50.76 53.73 -52.26
N GLU A 342 -50.72 54.39 -51.09
CA GLU A 342 -51.44 55.64 -50.86
C GLU A 342 -50.92 56.78 -51.74
N ASN A 343 -49.60 56.93 -51.87
CA ASN A 343 -49.00 57.96 -52.71
C ASN A 343 -49.41 57.78 -54.19
N LYS A 344 -49.34 56.55 -54.73
CA LYS A 344 -49.87 56.21 -56.07
C LYS A 344 -51.37 56.51 -56.23
N LYS A 345 -52.18 56.37 -55.18
CA LYS A 345 -53.61 56.72 -55.19
C LYS A 345 -53.80 58.24 -55.24
N LEU A 346 -53.06 58.99 -54.44
CA LEU A 346 -53.08 60.46 -54.42
C LEU A 346 -52.60 61.05 -55.75
N GLU A 347 -51.56 60.48 -56.37
CA GLU A 347 -51.11 60.87 -57.72
C GLU A 347 -52.20 60.68 -58.78
N LYS A 348 -52.91 59.54 -58.76
CA LYS A 348 -54.06 59.30 -59.66
C LYS A 348 -55.17 60.33 -59.46
N GLN A 349 -55.59 60.56 -58.21
CA GLN A 349 -56.62 61.56 -57.88
C GLN A 349 -56.20 62.98 -58.32
N LYS A 350 -54.92 63.35 -58.14
CA LYS A 350 -54.35 64.61 -58.64
C LYS A 350 -54.38 64.70 -60.16
N ALA A 351 -54.05 63.62 -60.87
CA ALA A 351 -54.09 63.58 -62.34
C ALA A 351 -55.52 63.66 -62.90
N GLU A 352 -56.48 62.99 -62.26
CA GLU A 352 -57.91 63.07 -62.55
C GLU A 352 -58.43 64.50 -62.34
N LEU A 353 -58.12 65.12 -61.20
CA LEU A 353 -58.51 66.50 -60.87
C LEU A 353 -57.92 67.52 -61.86
N LEU A 354 -56.63 67.40 -62.19
CA LEU A 354 -55.98 68.22 -63.24
C LEU A 354 -56.64 68.04 -64.61
N THR A 355 -57.08 66.83 -64.93
CA THR A 355 -57.82 66.56 -66.18
C THR A 355 -59.23 67.18 -66.13
N GLY A 356 -59.90 67.14 -64.97
CA GLY A 356 -61.16 67.84 -64.72
C GLY A 356 -61.05 69.34 -64.94
N PHE A 357 -60.06 70.00 -64.32
CA PHE A 357 -59.80 71.43 -64.53
C PHE A 357 -59.50 71.77 -66.00
N LYS A 358 -58.68 70.96 -66.70
CA LYS A 358 -58.43 71.15 -68.14
C LYS A 358 -59.71 71.05 -68.99
N LYS A 359 -60.65 70.17 -68.63
CA LYS A 359 -61.97 70.06 -69.29
C LYS A 359 -62.85 71.27 -68.97
N GLN A 360 -62.89 71.72 -67.72
CA GLN A 360 -63.64 72.91 -67.30
C GLN A 360 -63.14 74.19 -67.99
N LEU A 361 -61.82 74.38 -68.12
CA LEU A 361 -61.25 75.51 -68.87
C LEU A 361 -61.71 75.52 -70.33
N LYS A 362 -61.65 74.38 -71.03
CA LYS A 362 -62.17 74.26 -72.41
C LYS A 362 -63.68 74.54 -72.50
N LEU A 363 -64.46 74.09 -71.52
CA LEU A 363 -65.90 74.37 -71.47
C LEU A 363 -66.16 75.87 -71.28
N ILE A 364 -65.41 76.56 -70.41
CA ILE A 364 -65.47 78.01 -70.22
C ILE A 364 -65.18 78.74 -71.54
N ASP A 365 -64.17 78.32 -72.30
CA ASP A 365 -63.84 78.93 -73.59
C ASP A 365 -64.94 78.73 -74.65
N ILE A 366 -65.56 77.54 -74.69
CA ILE A 366 -66.70 77.24 -75.56
C ILE A 366 -67.92 78.08 -75.15
N LEU A 367 -68.26 78.14 -73.87
CA LEU A 367 -69.38 78.92 -73.34
C LEU A 367 -69.21 80.42 -73.59
N LYS A 368 -68.00 80.97 -73.42
CA LYS A 368 -67.69 82.37 -73.77
C LYS A 368 -67.92 82.65 -75.26
N ARG A 369 -67.50 81.73 -76.13
CA ARG A 369 -67.74 81.83 -77.58
C ARG A 369 -69.21 81.72 -77.95
N GLN A 370 -69.95 80.79 -77.33
CA GLN A 370 -71.39 80.66 -77.49
C GLN A 370 -72.15 81.91 -77.02
N LYS A 371 -71.77 82.48 -75.86
CA LYS A 371 -72.31 83.75 -75.37
C LYS A 371 -72.09 84.88 -76.39
N MET A 372 -70.88 85.01 -76.95
CA MET A 372 -70.58 86.00 -77.99
C MET A 372 -71.45 85.80 -79.24
N HIS A 373 -71.61 84.56 -79.73
CA HIS A 373 -72.48 84.28 -80.88
C HIS A 373 -73.96 84.57 -80.58
N TYR A 374 -74.43 84.27 -79.37
CA TYR A 374 -75.80 84.54 -78.94
C TYR A 374 -76.07 86.04 -78.77
N GLU A 375 -75.13 86.79 -78.19
CA GLU A 375 -75.20 88.25 -78.11
C GLU A 375 -75.21 88.89 -79.51
N ALA A 376 -74.36 88.41 -80.43
CA ALA A 376 -74.37 88.87 -81.83
C ALA A 376 -75.70 88.55 -82.53
N ALA A 377 -76.22 87.33 -82.40
CA ALA A 377 -77.50 86.93 -82.99
C ALA A 377 -78.69 87.73 -82.42
N ARG A 378 -78.69 88.03 -81.12
CA ARG A 378 -79.70 88.88 -80.48
C ARG A 378 -79.60 90.35 -80.92
N MET A 379 -78.40 90.87 -81.16
CA MET A 379 -78.23 92.21 -81.75
C MET A 379 -78.72 92.23 -83.20
N MET A 380 -78.49 91.15 -83.96
CA MET A 380 -79.03 91.00 -85.33
C MET A 380 -80.55 90.92 -85.35
N SER A 381 -81.18 90.11 -84.48
CA SER A 381 -82.65 90.03 -84.41
C SER A 381 -83.27 91.37 -83.99
N PHE A 382 -82.62 92.12 -83.08
CA PHE A 382 -83.04 93.49 -82.77
C PHE A 382 -82.96 94.42 -84.00
N THR A 383 -81.88 94.37 -84.79
CA THR A 383 -81.81 95.16 -86.03
C THR A 383 -82.82 94.71 -87.09
N GLU A 384 -83.16 93.42 -87.15
CA GLU A 384 -84.19 92.88 -88.05
C GLU A 384 -85.60 93.32 -87.63
N GLU A 385 -85.92 93.29 -86.33
CA GLU A 385 -87.18 93.81 -85.78
C GLU A 385 -87.34 95.32 -86.03
N GLU A 386 -86.30 96.13 -85.80
CA GLU A 386 -86.34 97.57 -86.09
C GLU A 386 -86.46 97.86 -87.59
N PHE A 387 -85.81 97.07 -88.45
CA PHE A 387 -85.95 97.17 -89.90
C PHE A 387 -87.35 96.78 -90.39
N MET A 388 -87.95 95.72 -89.82
CA MET A 388 -89.31 95.30 -90.12
C MET A 388 -90.33 96.37 -89.69
N LYS A 389 -90.18 96.98 -88.50
CA LYS A 389 -91.00 98.13 -88.07
C LYS A 389 -90.90 99.31 -89.05
N ALA A 390 -89.69 99.61 -89.54
CA ALA A 390 -89.48 100.68 -90.51
C ALA A 390 -90.12 100.38 -91.89
N LEU A 391 -90.28 99.10 -92.26
CA LEU A 391 -91.03 98.69 -93.46
C LEU A 391 -92.55 98.74 -93.27
N ASP A 392 -93.07 98.33 -92.11
CA ASP A 392 -94.50 98.39 -91.82
C ASP A 392 -95.02 99.83 -91.61
N TRP A 393 -94.14 100.80 -91.29
CA TRP A 393 -94.44 102.24 -91.40
C TRP A 393 -94.78 102.70 -92.83
N GLY A 394 -94.55 101.86 -93.86
CA GLY A 394 -95.03 102.10 -95.23
C GLY A 394 -96.44 101.60 -95.53
N LYS A 395 -97.18 101.07 -94.55
CA LYS A 395 -98.55 100.52 -94.71
C LYS A 395 -99.58 101.17 -93.79
N SER A 396 -99.79 102.47 -93.95
CA SER A 396 -101.05 103.19 -93.63
C SER A 396 -101.13 104.47 -94.46
#